data_AF-A0A662E0W5-F1
#
_entry.id   AF-A0A662E0W5-F1
#
_cell.length_a   1.000
_cell.length_b   1.000
_cell.length_c   1.000
_cell.angle_alpha   90.00
_cell.angle_beta   90.00
_cell.angle_gamma   90.00
#
_symmetry.space_group_name_H-M   'P 1'
#
loop_
_entity.id
_entity.type
_entity.pdbx_description
1 polymer ?
#
loop_
_entity_poly.entity_id
_entity_poly.type
_entity_poly.pdbx_seq_one_letter_code
_entity_poly.pdbx_strand_id
1 'polypeptide(L)'
;DRDEYFTVKKREIQPVSIEDEPENQFDTFYLVPSEDVILYSLRLPAQVEENLNEVVRSFVLEKEPVREGIRIGMAYTKEKGQLKVLATVIRESRYQEIRKQAAGKASELSGILPMQVLFLAHALRQGVTGGLVLFQDGTSVLGAYLEDGFPVSFLKCREGCPLSQTLFRFLSGLRAPEDTPVTCFGEIPGISDSFPDAEKKDMPESPASSLLALLKEKTLPVANLLPVKERKVHRKLWRYIGIAVLVVAAGIYSTSLIRDYLGLRGEVNTLQQNYDTKKKQAMKLVKKVDRRDQLKAQVQFYREILKKKKKVCSVLQELTSITPLDSYATSINIRRNNSFDFNGKSKDMYTLIRKLDESKFFTGVQKSGSSKEMSDGYTAFLIRGKIVY
;
A
#
# COMPACT_ATOMS: atom_id res chain seq x y z
N ASP A 1 54.88 -23.62 -13.22
CA ASP A 1 54.75 -22.17 -13.39
C ASP A 1 53.66 -21.76 -14.41
N ARG A 2 52.41 -22.21 -14.25
CA ARG A 2 51.27 -21.80 -15.11
C ARG A 2 50.11 -21.23 -14.29
N ASP A 3 50.42 -20.40 -13.30
CA ASP A 3 49.41 -19.67 -12.54
C ASP A 3 49.24 -18.28 -13.20
N GLU A 4 48.21 -18.13 -14.04
CA GLU A 4 47.91 -16.89 -14.76
C GLU A 4 46.87 -16.04 -14.01
N TYR A 5 47.14 -14.72 -13.89
CA TYR A 5 46.27 -13.74 -13.24
C TYR A 5 45.61 -12.88 -14.30
N PHE A 6 44.30 -12.66 -14.17
CA PHE A 6 43.56 -11.82 -15.11
C PHE A 6 42.74 -10.76 -14.39
N THR A 7 42.82 -9.55 -14.92
CA THR A 7 42.11 -8.37 -14.45
C THR A 7 41.09 -7.98 -15.51
N VAL A 8 39.80 -8.01 -15.17
CA VAL A 8 38.73 -7.76 -16.14
C VAL A 8 38.17 -6.35 -15.95
N LYS A 9 38.41 -5.45 -16.91
CA LYS A 9 37.66 -4.18 -16.98
C LYS A 9 36.32 -4.45 -17.64
N LYS A 10 35.29 -3.72 -17.24
CA LYS A 10 33.92 -3.83 -17.77
C LYS A 10 33.80 -3.67 -19.31
N ARG A 11 34.88 -3.30 -20.02
CA ARG A 11 34.94 -3.20 -21.50
C ARG A 11 36.25 -3.62 -22.18
N GLU A 12 37.36 -3.84 -21.48
CA GLU A 12 38.66 -4.20 -22.11
C GLU A 12 39.44 -5.17 -21.20
N ILE A 13 40.16 -6.11 -21.82
CA ILE A 13 41.11 -7.03 -21.17
C ILE A 13 42.49 -6.42 -21.36
N GLN A 14 43.26 -6.25 -20.28
CA GLN A 14 44.67 -5.90 -20.38
C GLN A 14 45.50 -6.96 -19.63
N PRO A 15 46.53 -7.57 -20.27
CA PRO A 15 47.57 -8.29 -19.54
C PRO A 15 48.30 -7.28 -18.64
N VAL A 16 48.59 -7.67 -17.39
CA VAL A 16 49.16 -6.74 -16.40
C VAL A 16 50.62 -6.44 -16.73
N SER A 17 50.90 -5.21 -17.17
CA SER A 17 52.21 -4.56 -17.02
C SER A 17 52.10 -3.58 -15.85
N ILE A 18 52.91 -3.81 -14.81
CA ILE A 18 52.88 -3.08 -13.53
C ILE A 18 53.60 -1.74 -13.71
N GLU A 19 52.92 -0.71 -14.20
CA GLU A 19 53.31 0.68 -13.97
C GLU A 19 52.06 1.55 -13.73
N ASP A 20 52.17 2.42 -12.73
CA ASP A 20 51.10 3.07 -11.97
C ASP A 20 50.15 3.96 -12.79
N GLU A 21 48.83 3.71 -12.74
CA GLU A 21 47.79 4.72 -12.93
C GLU A 21 46.48 4.39 -12.15
N PRO A 22 45.69 5.42 -11.74
CA PRO A 22 44.77 5.33 -10.60
C PRO A 22 43.33 4.85 -10.93
N GLU A 23 42.70 4.26 -9.91
CA GLU A 23 41.25 4.17 -9.62
C GLU A 23 40.26 3.79 -10.75
N ASN A 24 40.63 2.88 -11.65
CA ASN A 24 39.63 2.03 -12.31
C ASN A 24 39.51 0.73 -11.51
N GLN A 25 38.41 0.52 -10.78
CA GLN A 25 38.20 -0.70 -10.00
C GLN A 25 37.97 -1.89 -10.95
N PHE A 26 38.94 -2.78 -11.04
CA PHE A 26 38.87 -3.97 -11.89
C PHE A 26 38.46 -5.20 -11.06
N ASP A 27 37.73 -6.13 -11.68
CA ASP A 27 37.48 -7.44 -11.07
C ASP A 27 38.67 -8.36 -11.35
N THR A 28 39.42 -8.73 -10.31
CA THR A 28 40.60 -9.61 -10.42
C THR A 28 40.22 -11.06 -10.17
N PHE A 29 40.51 -11.95 -11.10
CA PHE A 29 40.27 -13.39 -10.96
C PHE A 29 41.58 -14.17 -10.99
N TYR A 30 41.69 -15.13 -10.09
CA TYR A 30 42.78 -16.11 -10.10
C TYR A 30 42.29 -17.37 -10.80
N LEU A 31 43.03 -17.85 -11.80
CA LEU A 31 42.69 -19.06 -12.51
C LEU A 31 43.44 -20.26 -11.93
N VAL A 32 42.71 -21.32 -11.65
CA VAL A 32 43.28 -22.55 -11.10
C VAL A 32 43.48 -23.56 -12.23
N PRO A 33 44.69 -24.13 -12.36
CA PRO A 33 44.97 -25.19 -13.32
C PRO A 33 44.04 -26.39 -13.17
N SER A 34 43.79 -27.09 -14.28
CA SER A 34 42.86 -28.21 -14.31
C SER A 34 43.34 -29.45 -13.53
N GLU A 35 44.61 -29.49 -13.13
CA GLU A 35 45.23 -30.53 -12.31
C GLU A 35 44.89 -30.45 -10.83
N ASP A 36 44.60 -29.25 -10.35
CA ASP A 36 44.30 -29.03 -8.94
C ASP A 36 42.81 -29.13 -8.63
N VAL A 37 41.95 -29.15 -9.65
CA VAL A 37 40.49 -29.07 -9.50
C VAL A 37 39.78 -30.27 -10.12
N ILE A 38 38.87 -30.84 -9.35
CA ILE A 38 37.89 -31.84 -9.82
C ILE A 38 36.55 -31.13 -9.99
N LEU A 39 35.91 -31.34 -11.14
CA LEU A 39 34.55 -30.84 -11.39
C LEU A 39 33.53 -31.96 -11.24
N TYR A 40 32.44 -31.65 -10.56
CA TYR A 40 31.27 -32.51 -10.48
C TYR A 40 30.05 -31.78 -11.00
N SER A 41 29.24 -32.51 -11.77
CA SER A 41 27.91 -32.08 -12.17
C SER A 41 26.87 -32.91 -11.44
N LEU A 42 25.89 -32.25 -10.82
CA LEU A 42 24.83 -32.88 -10.05
C LEU A 42 23.48 -32.36 -10.52
N ARG A 43 22.53 -33.28 -10.67
CA ARG A 43 21.11 -32.97 -10.85
C ARG A 43 20.41 -33.29 -9.54
N LEU A 44 19.97 -32.26 -8.83
CA LEU A 44 19.32 -32.39 -7.52
C LEU A 44 17.87 -31.89 -7.60
N PRO A 45 16.95 -32.40 -6.77
CA PRO A 45 15.58 -31.92 -6.74
C PRO A 45 15.51 -30.50 -6.13
N ALA A 46 14.62 -29.62 -6.62
CA ALA A 46 14.55 -28.22 -6.18
C ALA A 46 14.36 -28.00 -4.67
N GLN A 47 13.82 -28.98 -3.94
CA GLN A 47 13.60 -28.93 -2.50
C GLN A 47 14.90 -28.87 -1.70
N VAL A 48 16.04 -29.31 -2.25
CA VAL A 48 17.32 -29.28 -1.50
C VAL A 48 18.02 -27.93 -1.56
N GLU A 49 17.41 -26.91 -2.18
CA GLU A 49 18.02 -25.58 -2.35
C GLU A 49 18.45 -24.95 -1.01
N GLU A 50 17.66 -25.14 0.05
CA GLU A 50 17.94 -24.62 1.40
C GLU A 50 19.16 -25.28 2.05
N ASN A 51 19.40 -26.57 1.75
CA ASN A 51 20.47 -27.39 2.32
C ASN A 51 21.53 -27.79 1.27
N LEU A 52 21.63 -27.02 0.18
CA LEU A 52 22.42 -27.41 -1.00
C LEU A 52 23.89 -27.65 -0.66
N ASN A 53 24.46 -26.80 0.21
CA ASN A 53 25.84 -26.93 0.70
C ASN A 53 26.10 -28.29 1.37
N GLU A 54 25.17 -28.75 2.20
CA GLU A 54 25.33 -30.02 2.95
C GLU A 54 25.16 -31.22 2.02
N VAL A 55 24.16 -31.19 1.13
CA VAL A 55 23.90 -32.28 0.18
C VAL A 55 25.08 -32.45 -0.79
N VAL A 56 25.55 -31.36 -1.39
CA VAL A 56 26.69 -31.40 -2.31
C VAL A 56 27.95 -31.85 -1.59
N ARG A 57 28.19 -31.37 -0.36
CA ARG A 57 29.35 -31.78 0.43
C ARG A 57 29.32 -33.28 0.75
N SER A 58 28.17 -33.81 1.18
CA SER A 58 28.01 -35.23 1.46
C SER A 58 28.27 -36.08 0.21
N PHE A 59 27.73 -35.68 -0.94
CA PHE A 59 27.95 -36.37 -2.21
C PHE A 59 29.43 -36.37 -2.63
N VAL A 60 30.11 -35.23 -2.49
CA VAL A 60 31.53 -35.11 -2.84
C VAL A 60 32.39 -35.97 -1.90
N LEU A 61 32.11 -35.97 -0.60
CA LEU A 61 32.87 -36.75 0.39
C LEU A 61 32.67 -38.26 0.22
N GLU A 62 31.50 -38.69 -0.25
CA GLU A 62 31.22 -40.09 -0.58
C GLU A 62 32.08 -40.57 -1.77
N LYS A 63 32.22 -39.72 -2.80
CA LYS A 63 33.02 -40.05 -4.00
C LYS A 63 34.52 -39.89 -3.79
N GLU A 64 34.93 -38.90 -3.01
CA GLU A 64 36.32 -38.54 -2.74
C GLU A 64 36.56 -38.52 -1.23
N PRO A 65 36.85 -39.68 -0.61
CA PRO A 65 37.20 -39.74 0.80
C PRO A 65 38.62 -39.18 1.00
N VAL A 66 38.74 -37.86 1.09
CA VAL A 66 40.03 -37.18 1.25
C VAL A 66 40.39 -37.06 2.73
N ARG A 67 41.60 -37.52 3.10
CA ARG A 67 42.15 -37.42 4.47
C ARG A 67 42.52 -35.98 4.89
N GLU A 68 42.89 -35.14 3.94
CA GLU A 68 43.51 -33.81 4.16
C GLU A 68 42.54 -32.62 4.08
N GLY A 69 41.23 -32.88 4.04
CA GLY A 69 40.21 -31.83 3.90
C GLY A 69 40.14 -31.27 2.47
N ILE A 70 38.95 -30.75 2.13
CA ILE A 70 38.64 -30.24 0.78
C ILE A 70 37.87 -28.93 0.88
N ARG A 71 38.09 -28.06 -0.11
CA ARG A 71 37.21 -26.93 -0.40
C ARG A 71 36.31 -27.27 -1.57
N ILE A 72 35.04 -26.91 -1.40
CA ILE A 72 34.01 -27.09 -2.40
C ILE A 72 33.46 -25.71 -2.74
N GLY A 73 33.68 -25.28 -3.98
CA GLY A 73 32.93 -24.19 -4.60
C GLY A 73 31.72 -24.78 -5.32
N MET A 74 30.63 -24.05 -5.37
CA MET A 74 29.47 -24.47 -6.14
C MET A 74 28.80 -23.29 -6.81
N ALA A 75 28.13 -23.58 -7.91
CA ALA A 75 27.13 -22.72 -8.48
C ALA A 75 26.02 -23.57 -9.09
N TYR A 76 24.80 -23.04 -9.13
CA TYR A 76 23.65 -23.79 -9.61
C TYR A 76 22.70 -22.92 -10.43
N THR A 77 21.96 -23.58 -11.31
CA THR A 77 20.79 -23.00 -11.98
C THR A 77 19.57 -23.88 -11.71
N LYS A 78 18.38 -23.28 -11.72
CA LYS A 78 17.11 -23.94 -11.44
C LYS A 78 16.32 -24.05 -12.73
N GLU A 79 16.00 -25.28 -13.14
CA GLU A 79 15.28 -25.54 -14.38
C GLU A 79 14.29 -26.70 -14.17
N LYS A 80 13.02 -26.51 -14.57
CA LYS A 80 11.97 -27.55 -14.53
C LYS A 80 11.86 -28.31 -13.19
N GLY A 81 12.03 -27.62 -12.06
CA GLY A 81 11.95 -28.23 -10.73
C GLY A 81 13.18 -29.02 -10.29
N GLN A 82 14.28 -28.93 -11.04
CA GLN A 82 15.59 -29.49 -10.68
C GLN A 82 16.64 -28.39 -10.56
N LEU A 83 17.65 -28.64 -9.74
CA LEU A 83 18.87 -27.85 -9.62
C LEU A 83 19.95 -28.55 -10.43
N LYS A 84 20.46 -27.86 -11.44
CA LYS A 84 21.67 -28.23 -12.18
C LYS A 84 22.85 -27.56 -11.47
N VAL A 85 23.64 -28.34 -10.75
CA VAL A 85 24.71 -27.86 -9.86
C VAL A 85 26.06 -28.21 -10.46
N LEU A 86 26.94 -27.22 -10.55
CA LEU A 86 28.34 -27.39 -10.88
C LEU A 86 29.16 -27.19 -9.60
N ALA A 87 29.77 -28.26 -9.11
CA ALA A 87 30.63 -28.26 -7.94
C ALA A 87 32.11 -28.35 -8.35
N THR A 88 32.93 -27.51 -7.74
CA THR A 88 34.37 -27.42 -7.94
C THR A 88 35.05 -27.87 -6.65
N VAL A 89 35.88 -28.90 -6.74
CA VAL A 89 36.53 -29.50 -5.57
C VAL A 89 38.04 -29.31 -5.71
N ILE A 90 38.65 -28.75 -4.67
CA ILE A 90 40.10 -28.53 -4.59
C ILE A 90 40.59 -28.96 -3.20
N ARG A 91 41.82 -29.47 -3.13
CA ARG A 91 42.45 -29.81 -1.85
C ARG A 91 42.62 -28.56 -0.99
N GLU A 92 42.36 -28.66 0.30
CA GLU A 92 42.46 -27.52 1.22
C GLU A 92 43.86 -26.91 1.22
N SER A 93 44.91 -27.75 1.25
CA SER A 93 46.32 -27.30 1.22
C SER A 93 46.62 -26.44 0.00
N ARG A 94 46.23 -26.90 -1.19
CA ARG A 94 46.41 -26.19 -2.45
C ARG A 94 45.58 -24.91 -2.51
N TYR A 95 44.33 -24.94 -2.03
CA TYR A 95 43.49 -23.74 -1.93
C TYR A 95 44.13 -22.67 -1.04
N GLN A 96 44.68 -23.05 0.12
CA GLN A 96 45.36 -22.10 1.01
C GLN A 96 46.63 -21.53 0.39
N GLU A 97 47.38 -22.33 -0.38
CA GLU A 97 48.55 -21.87 -1.13
C GLU A 97 48.15 -20.81 -2.17
N ILE A 98 47.17 -21.13 -3.02
CA ILE A 98 46.61 -20.21 -4.03
C ILE A 98 46.13 -18.92 -3.35
N ARG A 99 45.43 -19.05 -2.22
CA ARG A 99 44.94 -17.90 -1.46
C ARG A 99 46.07 -17.03 -0.92
N LYS A 100 47.16 -17.62 -0.41
CA LYS A 100 48.35 -16.86 0.05
C LYS A 100 49.03 -16.14 -1.10
N GLN A 101 49.19 -16.81 -2.24
CA GLN A 101 49.75 -16.20 -3.45
C GLN A 101 48.89 -15.04 -3.95
N ALA A 102 47.56 -15.21 -3.95
CA ALA A 102 46.62 -14.18 -4.35
C ALA A 102 46.58 -13.00 -3.36
N ALA A 103 46.66 -13.28 -2.05
CA ALA A 103 46.68 -12.25 -1.00
C ALA A 103 47.92 -11.35 -1.07
N GLY A 104 49.06 -11.87 -1.50
CA GLY A 104 50.28 -11.08 -1.71
C GLY A 104 50.23 -10.16 -2.93
N LYS A 105 49.25 -10.34 -3.83
CA LYS A 105 49.20 -9.65 -5.13
C LYS A 105 47.97 -8.78 -5.36
N ALA A 106 46.90 -8.91 -4.57
CA ALA A 106 45.72 -8.05 -4.70
C ALA A 106 44.94 -7.94 -3.39
N SER A 107 44.74 -6.70 -2.93
CA SER A 107 43.70 -6.34 -1.94
C SER A 107 42.27 -6.47 -2.51
N GLU A 108 42.13 -6.91 -3.77
CA GLU A 108 40.92 -6.77 -4.59
C GLU A 108 40.50 -8.06 -5.34
N LEU A 109 40.80 -9.26 -4.82
CA LEU A 109 40.43 -10.52 -5.49
C LEU A 109 38.90 -10.70 -5.57
N SER A 110 38.35 -10.73 -6.78
CA SER A 110 36.91 -10.95 -7.06
C SER A 110 36.53 -12.44 -7.12
N GLY A 111 37.48 -13.33 -7.44
CA GLY A 111 37.22 -14.78 -7.39
C GLY A 111 38.40 -15.67 -7.72
N ILE A 112 38.24 -16.95 -7.38
CA ILE A 112 39.15 -18.03 -7.76
C ILE A 112 38.33 -19.00 -8.63
N LEU A 113 38.73 -19.18 -9.88
CA LEU A 113 37.96 -19.90 -10.91
C LEU A 113 38.79 -21.03 -11.54
N PRO A 114 38.23 -22.23 -11.73
CA PRO A 114 38.91 -23.29 -12.46
C PRO A 114 38.97 -23.00 -13.96
N MET A 115 40.11 -23.28 -14.59
CA MET A 115 40.30 -23.15 -16.04
C MET A 115 39.26 -23.91 -16.86
N GLN A 116 38.84 -25.08 -16.38
CA GLN A 116 37.85 -25.91 -17.08
C GLN A 116 36.51 -25.18 -17.25
N VAL A 117 36.11 -24.33 -16.29
CA VAL A 117 34.85 -23.56 -16.39
C VAL A 117 34.92 -22.55 -17.53
N LEU A 118 36.11 -21.99 -17.80
CA LEU A 118 36.32 -21.05 -18.90
C LEU A 118 36.25 -21.74 -20.25
N PHE A 119 36.86 -22.93 -20.37
CA PHE A 119 36.77 -23.73 -21.59
C PHE A 119 35.31 -24.08 -21.94
N LEU A 120 34.51 -24.45 -20.95
CA LEU A 120 33.07 -24.70 -21.15
C LEU A 120 32.33 -23.43 -21.58
N ALA A 121 32.64 -22.29 -20.97
CA ALA A 121 32.05 -21.01 -21.35
C ALA A 121 32.34 -20.65 -22.80
N HIS A 122 33.57 -20.91 -23.26
CA HIS A 122 33.97 -20.73 -24.66
C HIS A 122 33.20 -21.65 -25.60
N ALA A 123 33.09 -22.94 -25.27
CA ALA A 123 32.34 -23.89 -26.11
C ALA A 123 30.87 -23.49 -26.26
N LEU A 124 30.23 -23.03 -25.18
CA LEU A 124 28.85 -22.54 -25.23
C LEU A 124 28.71 -21.28 -26.06
N ARG A 125 29.67 -20.35 -25.97
CA ARG A 125 29.70 -19.15 -26.83
C ARG A 125 29.84 -19.50 -28.32
N GLN A 126 30.54 -20.59 -28.63
CA GLN A 126 30.66 -21.16 -29.98
C GLN A 126 29.44 -21.99 -30.41
N GLY A 127 28.34 -21.93 -29.64
CA GLY A 127 27.07 -22.59 -29.96
C GLY A 127 27.02 -24.08 -29.64
N VAL A 128 28.04 -24.64 -28.97
CA VAL A 128 28.07 -26.07 -28.63
C VAL A 128 27.19 -26.32 -27.42
N THR A 129 25.99 -26.88 -27.65
CA THR A 129 24.99 -27.12 -26.62
C THR A 129 24.82 -28.60 -26.26
N GLY A 130 25.41 -29.52 -27.02
CA GLY A 130 25.28 -30.95 -26.77
C GLY A 130 26.47 -31.74 -27.28
N GLY A 131 26.64 -32.94 -26.74
CA GLY A 131 27.67 -33.88 -27.15
C GLY A 131 28.96 -33.80 -26.35
N LEU A 132 30.00 -34.45 -26.84
CA LEU A 132 31.30 -34.52 -26.20
C LEU A 132 32.17 -33.36 -26.67
N VAL A 133 32.63 -32.53 -25.74
CA VAL A 133 33.54 -31.45 -26.02
C VAL A 133 34.91 -31.77 -25.45
N LEU A 134 35.96 -31.64 -26.26
CA LEU A 134 37.33 -31.92 -25.88
C LEU A 134 38.20 -30.66 -26.02
N PHE A 135 39.07 -30.45 -25.04
CA PHE A 135 40.02 -29.34 -24.97
C PHE A 135 41.41 -29.88 -24.70
N GLN A 136 42.41 -29.36 -25.41
CA GLN A 136 43.80 -29.62 -25.11
C GLN A 136 44.30 -28.63 -24.04
N ASP A 137 44.78 -29.13 -22.90
CA ASP A 137 45.36 -28.34 -21.82
C ASP A 137 46.77 -28.85 -21.50
N GLY A 138 47.76 -28.26 -22.19
CA GLY A 138 49.15 -28.73 -22.13
C GLY A 138 49.27 -30.15 -22.67
N THR A 139 49.73 -31.08 -21.82
CA THR A 139 49.89 -32.50 -22.18
C THR A 139 48.66 -33.36 -21.82
N SER A 140 47.63 -32.76 -21.21
CA SER A 140 46.39 -33.44 -20.85
C SER A 140 45.26 -33.07 -21.81
N VAL A 141 44.32 -34.01 -21.98
CA VAL A 141 43.05 -33.74 -22.68
C VAL A 141 41.95 -33.68 -21.64
N LEU A 142 41.24 -32.55 -21.63
CA LEU A 142 40.05 -32.35 -20.83
C LEU A 142 38.82 -32.59 -21.70
N GLY A 143 37.83 -33.28 -21.18
CA GLY A 143 36.56 -33.49 -21.85
C GLY A 143 35.39 -33.13 -20.98
N ALA A 144 34.29 -32.70 -21.59
CA ALA A 144 33.01 -32.57 -20.92
C ALA A 144 31.91 -33.03 -21.85
N TYR A 145 31.00 -33.83 -21.31
CA TYR A 145 29.78 -34.21 -22.02
C TYR A 145 28.68 -33.20 -21.68
N LEU A 146 28.14 -32.51 -22.68
CA LEU A 146 27.13 -31.48 -22.55
C LEU A 146 25.74 -32.03 -22.93
N GLU A 147 24.73 -31.66 -22.15
CA GLU A 147 23.32 -31.81 -22.50
C GLU A 147 22.61 -30.48 -22.28
N ASP A 148 21.94 -29.96 -23.31
CA ASP A 148 21.23 -28.68 -23.29
C ASP A 148 22.07 -27.51 -22.73
N GLY A 149 23.34 -27.46 -23.12
CA GLY A 149 24.32 -26.45 -22.73
C GLY A 149 24.85 -26.60 -21.30
N PHE A 150 24.53 -27.69 -20.60
CA PHE A 150 25.00 -27.95 -19.24
C PHE A 150 25.93 -29.17 -19.20
N PRO A 151 27.10 -29.08 -18.54
CA PRO A 151 27.99 -30.23 -18.41
C PRO A 151 27.37 -31.28 -17.49
N VAL A 152 27.28 -32.52 -17.97
CA VAL A 152 26.74 -33.68 -17.23
C VAL A 152 27.86 -34.52 -16.63
N SER A 153 28.99 -34.62 -17.32
CA SER A 153 30.14 -35.38 -16.86
C SER A 153 31.43 -34.78 -17.40
N PHE A 154 32.51 -35.03 -16.67
CA PHE A 154 33.84 -34.53 -16.98
C PHE A 154 34.78 -35.70 -17.19
N LEU A 155 35.62 -35.56 -18.22
CA LEU A 155 36.69 -36.47 -18.53
C LEU A 155 38.02 -35.75 -18.35
N LYS A 156 39.00 -36.47 -17.81
CA LYS A 156 40.39 -36.05 -17.83
C LYS A 156 41.27 -37.22 -18.28
N CYS A 157 41.89 -37.06 -19.45
CA CYS A 157 42.85 -38.02 -19.97
C CYS A 157 44.26 -37.51 -19.69
N ARG A 158 45.05 -38.31 -18.97
CA ARG A 158 46.47 -38.02 -18.72
C ARG A 158 47.31 -38.46 -19.92
N GLU A 159 48.49 -37.87 -20.02
CA GLU A 159 49.52 -38.26 -20.97
C GLU A 159 49.84 -39.77 -20.85
N GLY A 160 50.02 -40.44 -21.99
CA GLY A 160 50.32 -41.87 -22.07
C GLY A 160 49.11 -42.82 -21.99
N CYS A 161 47.90 -42.32 -21.74
CA CYS A 161 46.69 -43.15 -21.85
C CYS A 161 46.16 -43.14 -23.30
N PRO A 162 45.73 -44.28 -23.87
CA PRO A 162 45.11 -44.31 -25.18
C PRO A 162 43.79 -43.52 -25.14
N LEU A 163 43.79 -42.36 -25.80
CA LEU A 163 42.67 -41.41 -25.80
C LEU A 163 41.38 -42.09 -26.30
N SER A 164 41.47 -42.83 -27.41
CA SER A 164 40.36 -43.56 -28.02
C SER A 164 39.64 -44.48 -27.03
N GLN A 165 40.41 -45.32 -26.32
CA GLN A 165 39.86 -46.26 -25.34
C GLN A 165 39.25 -45.53 -24.14
N THR A 166 39.86 -44.43 -23.72
CA THR A 166 39.37 -43.60 -22.61
C THR A 166 38.05 -42.94 -22.97
N LEU A 167 37.95 -42.36 -24.17
CA LEU A 167 36.74 -41.75 -24.70
C LEU A 167 35.61 -42.77 -24.85
N PHE A 168 35.90 -43.94 -25.42
CA PHE A 168 34.91 -45.00 -25.57
C PHE A 168 34.36 -45.48 -24.21
N ARG A 169 35.24 -45.70 -23.22
CA ARG A 169 34.83 -46.05 -21.85
C ARG A 169 33.99 -44.96 -21.21
N PHE A 170 34.36 -43.70 -21.41
CA PHE A 170 33.64 -42.55 -20.87
C PHE A 170 32.23 -42.45 -21.45
N LEU A 171 32.08 -42.48 -22.79
CA LEU A 171 30.79 -42.43 -23.46
C LEU A 171 29.92 -43.64 -23.13
N SER A 172 30.52 -44.85 -23.08
CA SER A 172 29.84 -46.07 -22.66
C SER A 172 29.32 -45.99 -21.23
N GLY A 173 30.13 -45.43 -20.31
CA GLY A 173 29.74 -45.23 -18.91
C GLY A 173 28.59 -44.23 -18.75
N LEU A 174 28.48 -43.26 -19.65
CA LEU A 174 27.38 -42.30 -19.70
C LEU A 174 26.14 -42.82 -20.44
N ARG A 175 26.26 -43.97 -21.13
CA ARG A 175 25.25 -44.47 -22.06
C ARG A 175 24.88 -43.41 -23.12
N ALA A 176 25.89 -42.66 -23.57
CA ALA A 176 25.72 -41.67 -24.62
C ALA A 176 25.36 -42.36 -25.95
N PRO A 177 24.57 -41.73 -26.82
CA PRO A 177 24.28 -42.27 -28.16
C PRO A 177 25.54 -42.54 -28.97
N GLU A 178 25.55 -43.55 -29.84
CA GLU A 178 26.71 -43.87 -30.68
C GLU A 178 27.06 -42.73 -31.66
N ASP A 179 26.05 -41.95 -32.06
CA ASP A 179 26.14 -40.77 -32.93
C ASP A 179 26.40 -39.47 -32.16
N THR A 180 26.92 -39.56 -30.92
CA THR A 180 27.25 -38.38 -30.12
C THR A 180 28.21 -37.46 -30.88
N PRO A 181 27.84 -36.20 -31.15
CA PRO A 181 28.73 -35.27 -31.81
C PRO A 181 29.94 -34.98 -30.92
N VAL A 182 31.13 -34.99 -31.52
CA VAL A 182 32.38 -34.68 -30.84
C VAL A 182 32.90 -33.36 -31.37
N THR A 183 33.05 -32.36 -30.50
CA THR A 183 33.65 -31.07 -30.86
C THR A 183 35.02 -30.94 -30.18
N CYS A 184 36.05 -30.68 -30.97
CA CYS A 184 37.42 -30.56 -30.51
C CYS A 184 37.87 -29.10 -30.59
N PHE A 185 38.41 -28.60 -29.49
CA PHE A 185 39.06 -27.31 -29.39
C PHE A 185 40.58 -27.54 -29.32
N GLY A 186 41.26 -27.17 -30.41
CA GLY A 186 42.70 -27.39 -30.59
C GLY A 186 43.07 -28.69 -31.31
N GLU A 187 44.37 -28.92 -31.47
CA GLU A 187 44.91 -30.10 -32.17
C GLU A 187 45.14 -31.26 -31.19
N ILE A 188 44.11 -32.07 -30.99
CA ILE A 188 44.20 -33.24 -30.11
C ILE A 188 44.76 -34.44 -30.90
N PRO A 189 45.97 -34.94 -30.59
CA PRO A 189 46.59 -36.02 -31.33
C PRO A 189 45.76 -37.32 -31.22
N GLY A 190 45.59 -38.01 -32.35
CA GLY A 190 44.87 -39.29 -32.44
C GLY A 190 43.34 -39.19 -32.42
N ILE A 191 42.77 -37.98 -32.35
CA ILE A 191 41.31 -37.81 -32.37
C ILE A 191 40.70 -38.12 -33.74
N SER A 192 41.40 -37.75 -34.83
CA SER A 192 40.96 -38.00 -36.20
C SER A 192 40.77 -39.48 -36.51
N ASP A 193 41.60 -40.32 -35.89
CA ASP A 193 41.58 -41.77 -36.11
C ASP A 193 40.40 -42.43 -35.37
N SER A 194 39.96 -41.80 -34.28
CA SER A 194 38.90 -42.33 -33.40
C SER A 194 37.53 -41.74 -33.72
N PHE A 195 37.49 -40.48 -34.14
CA PHE A 195 36.29 -39.70 -34.43
C PHE A 195 36.55 -38.88 -35.70
N PRO A 196 36.43 -39.48 -36.90
CA PRO A 196 36.70 -38.80 -38.16
C PRO A 196 35.75 -37.63 -38.42
N ASP A 197 34.52 -37.72 -37.89
CA ASP A 197 33.48 -36.69 -38.03
C ASP A 197 33.54 -35.61 -36.93
N ALA A 198 34.61 -35.57 -36.13
CA ALA A 198 34.76 -34.59 -35.07
C ALA A 198 34.84 -33.16 -35.63
N GLU A 199 33.96 -32.28 -35.16
CA GLU A 199 33.96 -30.88 -35.53
C GLU A 199 35.15 -30.17 -34.85
N LYS A 200 36.02 -29.53 -35.65
CA LYS A 200 37.15 -28.78 -35.13
C LYS A 200 36.77 -27.30 -34.99
N LYS A 201 36.98 -26.75 -33.80
CA LYS A 201 36.77 -25.32 -33.50
C LYS A 201 38.03 -24.70 -32.92
N ASP A 202 38.13 -23.37 -33.07
CA ASP A 202 39.28 -22.62 -32.59
C ASP A 202 39.32 -22.57 -31.06
N MET A 203 40.52 -22.79 -30.51
CA MET A 203 40.80 -22.57 -29.10
C MET A 203 40.52 -21.11 -28.71
N PRO A 204 40.17 -20.83 -27.44
CA PRO A 204 40.08 -19.45 -26.98
C PRO A 204 41.44 -18.76 -27.15
N GLU A 205 41.46 -17.62 -27.83
CA GLU A 205 42.66 -16.78 -28.01
C GLU A 205 43.31 -16.41 -26.67
N SER A 206 42.51 -16.32 -25.60
CA SER A 206 42.96 -16.10 -24.23
C SER A 206 41.91 -16.58 -23.22
N PRO A 207 42.31 -17.09 -22.04
CA PRO A 207 41.38 -17.40 -20.94
C PRO A 207 40.51 -16.19 -20.56
N ALA A 208 41.04 -14.97 -20.72
CA ALA A 208 40.33 -13.74 -20.39
C ALA A 208 39.09 -13.49 -21.27
N SER A 209 39.13 -13.86 -22.56
CA SER A 209 37.98 -13.69 -23.46
C SER A 209 36.82 -14.61 -23.07
N SER A 210 37.16 -15.82 -22.61
CA SER A 210 36.21 -16.82 -22.09
C SER A 210 35.61 -16.37 -20.76
N LEU A 211 36.44 -15.79 -19.88
CA LEU A 211 35.99 -15.19 -18.63
C LEU A 211 35.02 -14.02 -18.87
N LEU A 212 35.32 -13.15 -19.83
CA LEU A 212 34.40 -12.07 -20.21
C LEU A 212 33.06 -12.58 -20.73
N ALA A 213 33.07 -13.63 -21.56
CA ALA A 213 31.85 -14.27 -22.06
C ALA A 213 31.02 -14.84 -20.90
N LEU A 214 31.66 -15.58 -20.00
CA LEU A 214 31.03 -16.15 -18.81
C LEU A 214 30.36 -15.06 -17.94
N LEU A 215 31.04 -13.93 -17.74
CA LEU A 215 30.54 -12.82 -16.91
C LEU A 215 29.41 -12.02 -17.59
N LYS A 216 29.46 -11.84 -18.92
CA LYS A 216 28.47 -11.05 -19.67
C LYS A 216 27.21 -11.86 -19.98
N GLU A 217 27.37 -13.07 -20.50
CA GLU A 217 26.29 -13.86 -21.09
C GLU A 217 25.59 -14.76 -20.07
N LYS A 218 26.23 -15.01 -18.91
CA LYS A 218 25.72 -15.90 -17.83
C LYS A 218 25.32 -17.28 -18.36
N THR A 219 26.06 -17.79 -19.33
CA THR A 219 25.82 -19.08 -19.98
C THR A 219 25.98 -20.25 -19.02
N LEU A 220 26.87 -20.14 -18.03
CA LEU A 220 27.08 -21.13 -16.97
C LEU A 220 27.01 -20.54 -15.57
N PRO A 221 26.58 -21.33 -14.57
CA PRO A 221 26.67 -20.93 -13.19
C PRO A 221 28.16 -20.86 -12.79
N VAL A 222 28.60 -19.69 -12.31
CA VAL A 222 30.01 -19.41 -11.99
C VAL A 222 30.38 -19.97 -10.61
N ALA A 223 30.97 -21.16 -10.61
CA ALA A 223 31.45 -21.82 -9.39
C ALA A 223 32.75 -21.17 -8.89
N ASN A 224 32.60 -20.10 -8.10
CA ASN A 224 33.72 -19.39 -7.47
C ASN A 224 34.14 -20.09 -6.17
N LEU A 225 35.43 -20.38 -6.01
CA LEU A 225 35.99 -21.03 -4.82
C LEU A 225 36.16 -20.06 -3.64
N LEU A 226 36.09 -18.75 -3.86
CA LEU A 226 36.17 -17.75 -2.81
C LEU A 226 34.91 -17.79 -1.91
N PRO A 227 35.01 -17.73 -0.57
CA PRO A 227 33.85 -17.75 0.30
C PRO A 227 32.99 -16.48 0.10
N VAL A 228 31.67 -16.63 0.23
CA VAL A 228 30.69 -15.57 -0.07
C VAL A 228 30.96 -14.28 0.73
N LYS A 229 31.48 -14.40 1.96
CA LYS A 229 31.82 -13.25 2.82
C LYS A 229 33.00 -12.42 2.31
N GLU A 230 33.88 -13.02 1.52
CA GLU A 230 35.10 -12.38 0.99
C GLU A 230 34.95 -11.95 -0.47
N ARG A 231 33.88 -12.40 -1.16
CA ARG A 231 33.55 -11.90 -2.49
C ARG A 231 33.18 -10.43 -2.39
N LYS A 232 33.82 -9.57 -3.17
CA LYS A 232 33.38 -8.18 -3.35
C LYS A 232 31.92 -8.19 -3.82
N VAL A 233 31.00 -7.86 -2.92
CA VAL A 233 29.59 -7.73 -3.27
C VAL A 233 29.41 -6.36 -3.92
N HIS A 234 29.67 -6.27 -5.23
CA HIS A 234 29.34 -5.08 -6.04
C HIS A 234 27.82 -4.87 -6.21
N ARG A 235 26.98 -5.37 -5.28
CA ARG A 235 25.54 -5.15 -5.33
C ARG A 235 25.22 -3.70 -5.00
N LYS A 236 24.86 -2.97 -6.06
CA LYS A 236 23.67 -2.11 -6.10
C LYS A 236 23.63 -0.94 -5.11
N LEU A 237 24.77 -0.42 -4.62
CA LEU A 237 24.76 0.82 -3.82
C LEU A 237 24.00 1.95 -4.56
N TRP A 238 24.19 2.04 -5.87
CA TRP A 238 23.43 2.95 -6.75
C TRP A 238 21.93 2.70 -6.81
N ARG A 239 21.44 1.45 -6.65
CA ARG A 239 20.00 1.20 -6.56
C ARG A 239 19.44 1.63 -5.21
N TYR A 240 20.19 1.45 -4.12
CA TYR A 240 19.78 1.94 -2.80
C TYR A 240 19.77 3.47 -2.75
N ILE A 241 20.79 4.12 -3.34
CA ILE A 241 20.82 5.58 -3.51
C ILE A 241 19.63 6.04 -4.36
N GLY A 242 19.34 5.36 -5.48
CA GLY A 242 18.18 5.67 -6.31
C GLY A 242 16.84 5.54 -5.58
N ILE A 243 16.67 4.48 -4.76
CA ILE A 243 15.48 4.30 -3.92
C ILE A 243 15.39 5.40 -2.85
N ALA A 244 16.49 5.74 -2.19
CA ALA A 244 16.52 6.78 -1.17
C ALA A 244 16.12 8.16 -1.74
N VAL A 245 16.64 8.52 -2.92
CA VAL A 245 16.26 9.76 -3.63
C VAL A 245 14.76 9.75 -3.97
N LEU A 246 14.22 8.62 -4.43
CA LEU A 246 12.81 8.49 -4.78
C LEU A 246 11.89 8.64 -3.56
N VAL A 247 12.28 8.07 -2.41
CA VAL A 247 11.55 8.22 -1.13
C VAL A 247 11.54 9.68 -0.67
N VAL A 248 12.68 10.38 -0.78
CA VAL A 248 12.77 11.81 -0.42
C VAL A 248 11.90 12.65 -1.35
N ALA A 249 11.94 12.40 -2.67
CA ALA A 249 11.10 13.10 -3.63
C ALA A 249 9.60 12.87 -3.40
N ALA A 250 9.19 11.63 -3.09
CA ALA A 250 7.80 11.31 -2.74
C ALA A 250 7.38 11.99 -1.42
N GLY A 251 8.27 12.05 -0.43
CA GLY A 251 8.04 12.78 0.82
C GLY A 251 7.78 14.27 0.59
N ILE A 252 8.60 14.93 -0.24
CA ILE A 252 8.42 16.35 -0.59
C ILE A 252 7.10 16.59 -1.34
N TYR A 253 6.70 15.66 -2.23
CA TYR A 253 5.43 15.78 -2.94
C TYR A 253 4.22 15.59 -2.00
N SER A 254 4.32 14.69 -1.02
CA SER A 254 3.24 14.46 -0.06
C SER A 254 2.98 15.66 0.87
N THR A 255 4.01 16.43 1.21
CA THR A 255 3.88 17.59 2.10
C THR A 255 3.21 18.80 1.42
N SER A 256 3.33 18.95 0.10
CA SER A 256 2.61 20.01 -0.62
C SER A 256 1.10 19.77 -0.64
N LEU A 257 0.65 18.53 -0.84
CA LEU A 257 -0.78 18.18 -0.82
C LEU A 257 -1.44 18.40 0.54
N ILE A 258 -0.70 18.16 1.63
CA ILE A 258 -1.21 18.40 3.00
C ILE A 258 -1.42 19.90 3.26
N ARG A 259 -0.57 20.77 2.69
CA ARG A 259 -0.67 22.22 2.84
C ARG A 259 -1.97 22.76 2.23
N ASP A 260 -2.34 22.27 1.04
CA ASP A 260 -3.57 22.67 0.37
C ASP A 260 -4.81 22.19 1.14
N TYR A 261 -4.76 20.97 1.67
CA TYR A 261 -5.85 20.43 2.51
C TYR A 261 -6.06 21.25 3.79
N LEU A 262 -4.99 21.70 4.44
CA LEU A 262 -5.08 22.56 5.63
C LEU A 262 -5.63 23.95 5.29
N GLY A 263 -5.29 24.50 4.12
CA GLY A 263 -5.86 25.75 3.60
C GLY A 263 -7.38 25.67 3.44
N LEU A 264 -7.87 24.63 2.76
CA LEU A 264 -9.31 24.40 2.58
C LEU A 264 -10.06 24.24 3.92
N ARG A 265 -9.45 23.57 4.90
CA ARG A 265 -10.07 23.41 6.22
C ARG A 265 -10.23 24.74 6.95
N GLY A 266 -9.30 25.68 6.74
CA GLY A 266 -9.40 27.05 7.24
C GLY A 266 -10.60 27.80 6.64
N GLU A 267 -10.79 27.71 5.33
CA GLU A 267 -11.92 28.33 4.64
C GLU A 267 -13.28 27.75 5.07
N VAL A 268 -13.38 26.44 5.24
CA VAL A 268 -14.60 25.79 5.73
C VAL A 268 -14.97 26.28 7.13
N ASN A 269 -13.97 26.43 8.03
CA ASN A 269 -14.22 26.92 9.39
C ASN A 269 -14.69 28.38 9.42
N THR A 270 -14.16 29.24 8.56
CA THR A 270 -14.59 30.65 8.50
C THR A 270 -16.01 30.77 7.92
N LEU A 271 -16.34 29.96 6.91
CA LEU A 271 -17.69 29.84 6.37
C LEU A 271 -18.70 29.36 7.42
N GLN A 272 -18.33 28.37 8.23
CA GLN A 272 -19.18 27.85 9.30
C GLN A 272 -19.45 28.93 10.37
N GLN A 273 -18.43 29.68 10.79
CA GLN A 273 -18.60 30.79 11.73
C GLN A 273 -19.52 31.89 11.16
N ASN A 274 -19.37 32.23 9.88
CA ASN A 274 -20.24 33.20 9.22
C ASN A 274 -21.69 32.72 9.17
N TYR A 275 -21.92 31.43 8.90
CA TYR A 275 -23.24 30.82 8.91
C TYR A 275 -23.89 30.89 10.30
N ASP A 276 -23.18 30.49 11.35
CA ASP A 276 -23.69 30.51 12.71
C ASP A 276 -24.01 31.92 13.22
N THR A 277 -23.20 32.90 12.80
CA THR A 277 -23.43 34.30 13.15
C THR A 277 -24.72 34.84 12.50
N LYS A 278 -24.94 34.53 11.22
CA LYS A 278 -26.19 34.87 10.51
C LYS A 278 -27.40 34.15 11.10
N LYS A 279 -27.26 32.87 11.48
CA LYS A 279 -28.32 32.10 12.14
C LYS A 279 -28.74 32.73 13.47
N LYS A 280 -27.79 33.19 14.29
CA LYS A 280 -28.06 33.92 15.54
C LYS A 280 -28.82 35.23 15.29
N GLN A 281 -28.47 35.96 14.23
CA GLN A 281 -29.18 37.19 13.86
C GLN A 281 -30.63 36.90 13.43
N ALA A 282 -30.85 35.85 12.63
CA ALA A 282 -32.19 35.43 12.22
C ALA A 282 -33.07 35.04 13.43
N MET A 283 -32.54 34.27 14.38
CA MET A 283 -33.26 33.92 15.61
C MET A 283 -33.66 35.13 16.47
N LYS A 284 -32.79 36.16 16.54
CA LYS A 284 -33.13 37.41 17.24
C LYS A 284 -34.31 38.13 16.56
N LEU A 285 -34.40 38.07 15.24
CA LEU A 285 -35.48 38.68 14.48
C LEU A 285 -36.80 37.94 14.71
N VAL A 286 -36.79 36.60 14.67
CA VAL A 286 -37.97 35.76 14.97
C VAL A 286 -38.52 36.07 16.36
N LYS A 287 -37.66 36.13 17.40
CA LYS A 287 -38.09 36.49 18.76
C LYS A 287 -38.74 37.88 18.85
N LYS A 288 -38.28 38.86 18.05
CA LYS A 288 -38.91 40.19 17.99
C LYS A 288 -40.30 40.14 17.35
N VAL A 289 -40.48 39.31 16.32
CA VAL A 289 -41.78 39.10 15.67
C VAL A 289 -42.77 38.44 16.63
N ASP A 290 -42.36 37.38 17.33
CA ASP A 290 -43.22 36.71 18.32
C ASP A 290 -43.67 37.67 19.42
N ARG A 291 -42.74 38.51 19.92
CA ARG A 291 -43.06 39.52 20.94
C ARG A 291 -44.04 40.58 20.43
N ARG A 292 -43.92 40.99 19.17
CA ARG A 292 -44.86 41.91 18.52
C ARG A 292 -46.26 41.30 18.46
N ASP A 293 -46.36 40.02 18.14
CA ASP A 293 -47.65 39.35 17.95
C ASP A 293 -48.34 39.09 19.31
N GLN A 294 -47.57 38.77 20.36
CA GLN A 294 -48.07 38.72 21.74
C GLN A 294 -48.62 40.08 22.21
N LEU A 295 -47.90 41.17 21.95
CA LEU A 295 -48.35 42.52 22.30
C LEU A 295 -49.64 42.91 21.54
N LYS A 296 -49.74 42.55 20.26
CA LYS A 296 -50.98 42.77 19.48
C LYS A 296 -52.18 42.04 20.10
N ALA A 297 -52.00 40.79 20.52
CA ALA A 297 -53.05 40.01 21.18
C ALA A 297 -53.50 40.66 22.50
N GLN A 298 -52.55 41.14 23.32
CA GLN A 298 -52.86 41.87 24.55
C GLN A 298 -53.66 43.16 24.29
N VAL A 299 -53.25 43.95 23.29
CA VAL A 299 -53.95 45.19 22.94
C VAL A 299 -55.38 44.92 22.46
N GLN A 300 -55.58 43.86 21.66
CA GLN A 300 -56.93 43.46 21.23
C GLN A 300 -57.81 43.07 22.42
N PHE A 301 -57.29 42.28 23.35
CA PHE A 301 -58.01 41.89 24.57
C PHE A 301 -58.43 43.11 25.41
N TYR A 302 -57.53 44.08 25.64
CA TYR A 302 -57.87 45.29 26.38
C TYR A 302 -58.93 46.14 25.67
N ARG A 303 -58.87 46.25 24.33
CA ARG A 303 -59.90 46.97 23.55
C ARG A 303 -61.28 46.33 23.70
N GLU A 304 -61.37 45.01 23.73
CA GLU A 304 -62.65 44.32 23.96
C GLU A 304 -63.22 44.57 25.35
N ILE A 305 -62.37 44.57 26.39
CA ILE A 305 -62.79 44.90 27.76
C ILE A 305 -63.30 46.33 27.84
N LEU A 306 -62.59 47.29 27.24
CA LEU A 306 -63.00 48.70 27.23
C LEU A 306 -64.33 48.90 26.51
N LYS A 307 -64.55 48.23 25.36
CA LYS A 307 -65.85 48.26 24.67
C LYS A 307 -66.98 47.73 25.55
N LYS A 308 -66.76 46.63 26.29
CA LYS A 308 -67.75 46.07 27.22
C LYS A 308 -68.04 47.02 28.39
N LYS A 309 -67.02 47.64 28.99
CA LYS A 309 -67.21 48.64 30.06
C LYS A 309 -68.02 49.85 29.59
N LYS A 310 -67.70 50.39 28.40
CA LYS A 310 -68.44 51.53 27.83
C LYS A 310 -69.93 51.21 27.62
N LYS A 311 -70.24 49.97 27.17
CA LYS A 311 -71.62 49.48 27.04
C LYS A 311 -72.35 49.42 28.40
N VAL A 312 -71.71 48.85 29.42
CA VAL A 312 -72.32 48.78 30.76
C VAL A 312 -72.59 50.18 31.33
N CYS A 313 -71.63 51.11 31.19
CA CYS A 313 -71.82 52.49 31.63
C CYS A 313 -72.99 53.20 30.92
N SER A 314 -73.15 53.02 29.61
CA SER A 314 -74.27 53.64 28.88
C SER A 314 -75.63 53.11 29.35
N VAL A 315 -75.72 51.81 29.63
CA VAL A 315 -76.94 51.18 30.15
C VAL A 315 -77.27 51.67 31.55
N LEU A 316 -76.27 51.78 32.44
CA LEU A 316 -76.47 52.29 33.79
C LEU A 316 -76.90 53.76 33.79
N GLN A 317 -76.31 54.58 32.91
CA GLN A 317 -76.69 55.99 32.76
C GLN A 317 -78.14 56.14 32.34
N GLU A 318 -78.59 55.33 31.37
CA GLU A 318 -79.98 55.34 30.88
C GLU A 318 -80.97 54.80 31.93
N LEU A 319 -80.61 53.74 32.65
CA LEU A 319 -81.44 53.25 33.76
C LEU A 319 -81.61 54.33 34.83
N THR A 320 -80.55 55.09 35.12
CA THR A 320 -80.59 56.17 36.12
C THR A 320 -81.45 57.34 35.67
N SER A 321 -81.45 57.71 34.38
CA SER A 321 -82.25 58.83 33.87
C SER A 321 -83.76 58.52 33.82
N ILE A 322 -84.12 57.26 33.56
CA ILE A 322 -85.53 56.83 33.40
C ILE A 322 -86.19 56.50 34.75
N THR A 323 -85.40 56.01 35.71
CA THR A 323 -85.93 55.54 37.00
C THR A 323 -86.56 56.72 37.77
N PRO A 324 -87.86 56.66 38.14
CA PRO A 324 -88.51 57.70 38.93
C PRO A 324 -87.82 57.90 40.29
N LEU A 325 -87.86 59.11 40.84
CA LEU A 325 -87.30 59.42 42.17
C LEU A 325 -87.87 58.54 43.28
N ASP A 326 -89.10 58.05 43.12
CA ASP A 326 -89.79 57.14 44.03
C ASP A 326 -89.46 55.65 43.79
N SER A 327 -88.38 55.34 43.05
CA SER A 327 -87.94 53.98 42.76
C SER A 327 -86.44 53.83 43.06
N TYR A 328 -86.06 52.74 43.73
CA TYR A 328 -84.67 52.44 44.03
C TYR A 328 -84.29 51.03 43.59
N ALA A 329 -83.15 50.94 42.92
CA ALA A 329 -82.56 49.69 42.47
C ALA A 329 -81.74 49.04 43.58
N THR A 330 -81.89 47.73 43.76
CA THR A 330 -81.09 46.94 44.70
C THR A 330 -80.02 46.12 43.99
N SER A 331 -80.30 45.64 42.78
CA SER A 331 -79.31 44.95 41.95
C SER A 331 -79.66 45.09 40.47
N ILE A 332 -78.64 45.31 39.65
CA ILE A 332 -78.75 45.33 38.19
C ILE A 332 -77.80 44.27 37.66
N ASN A 333 -78.33 43.25 36.99
CA ASN A 333 -77.50 42.19 36.40
C ASN A 333 -77.63 42.22 34.88
N ILE A 334 -76.54 42.57 34.20
CA ILE A 334 -76.46 42.58 32.74
C ILE A 334 -75.77 41.30 32.28
N ARG A 335 -76.51 40.45 31.59
CA ARG A 335 -76.02 39.15 31.10
C ARG A 335 -75.38 39.28 29.72
N ARG A 336 -74.54 38.29 29.35
CA ARG A 336 -73.77 38.28 28.07
C ARG A 336 -74.65 38.24 26.82
N ASN A 337 -75.90 37.80 26.93
CA ASN A 337 -76.89 37.72 25.85
C ASN A 337 -77.72 39.02 25.69
N ASN A 338 -77.20 40.14 26.19
CA ASN A 338 -77.89 41.44 26.23
C ASN A 338 -79.21 41.43 27.01
N SER A 339 -79.52 40.44 27.85
CA SER A 339 -80.65 40.56 28.78
C SER A 339 -80.21 41.25 30.06
N PHE A 340 -81.08 42.09 30.62
CA PHE A 340 -80.86 42.68 31.94
C PHE A 340 -81.95 42.24 32.92
N ASP A 341 -81.55 42.02 34.16
CA ASP A 341 -82.44 41.83 35.31
C ASP A 341 -82.29 43.07 36.21
N PHE A 342 -83.39 43.78 36.43
CA PHE A 342 -83.48 44.99 37.23
C PHE A 342 -84.35 44.74 38.46
N ASN A 343 -83.72 44.67 39.63
CA ASN A 343 -84.39 44.43 40.90
C ASN A 343 -84.43 45.70 41.72
N GLY A 344 -85.56 45.96 42.37
CA GLY A 344 -85.72 47.14 43.18
C GLY A 344 -87.06 47.21 43.89
N LYS A 345 -87.36 48.40 44.41
CA LYS A 345 -88.69 48.73 44.91
C LYS A 345 -89.16 50.05 44.30
N SER A 346 -90.45 50.14 44.03
CA SER A 346 -91.08 51.32 43.44
C SER A 346 -92.47 51.52 44.04
N LYS A 347 -92.89 52.78 44.21
CA LYS A 347 -94.30 53.10 44.52
C LYS A 347 -95.24 52.77 43.37
N ASP A 348 -94.76 52.90 42.13
CA ASP A 348 -95.51 52.60 40.91
C ASP A 348 -94.66 51.83 39.90
N MET A 349 -94.64 50.50 40.09
CA MET A 349 -93.91 49.57 39.24
C MET A 349 -94.39 49.60 37.78
N TYR A 350 -95.68 49.80 37.52
CA TYR A 350 -96.22 49.75 36.17
C TYR A 350 -95.79 50.97 35.36
N THR A 351 -95.75 52.15 35.98
CA THR A 351 -95.21 53.36 35.35
C THR A 351 -93.71 53.21 35.06
N LEU A 352 -92.94 52.58 35.94
CA LEU A 352 -91.52 52.27 35.70
C LEU A 352 -91.33 51.30 34.51
N ILE A 353 -92.12 50.23 34.44
CA ILE A 353 -92.07 49.27 33.31
C ILE A 353 -92.40 50.00 32.00
N ARG A 354 -93.44 50.82 31.98
CA ARG A 354 -93.84 51.57 30.78
C ARG A 354 -92.75 52.52 30.31
N LYS A 355 -92.15 53.28 31.22
CA LYS A 355 -91.04 54.19 30.91
C LYS A 355 -89.79 53.47 30.41
N LEU A 356 -89.51 52.26 30.94
CA LEU A 356 -88.40 51.43 30.45
C LEU A 356 -88.69 50.87 29.05
N ASP A 357 -89.92 50.46 28.75
CA ASP A 357 -90.30 49.94 27.43
C ASP A 357 -90.42 51.04 26.36
N GLU A 358 -90.73 52.28 26.78
CA GLU A 358 -90.69 53.48 25.93
C GLU A 358 -89.25 53.94 25.59
N SER A 359 -88.24 53.43 26.30
CA SER A 359 -86.83 53.77 26.04
C SER A 359 -86.30 53.09 24.79
N LYS A 360 -85.47 53.81 24.04
CA LYS A 360 -84.80 53.29 22.84
C LYS A 360 -83.79 52.18 23.14
N PHE A 361 -83.39 52.01 24.41
CA PHE A 361 -82.33 51.08 24.81
C PHE A 361 -82.84 49.74 25.31
N PHE A 362 -84.13 49.62 25.61
CA PHE A 362 -84.71 48.40 26.18
C PHE A 362 -85.90 47.93 25.36
N THR A 363 -86.04 46.61 25.18
CA THR A 363 -87.22 46.00 24.56
C THR A 363 -87.66 44.76 25.30
N GLY A 364 -88.96 44.48 25.23
CA GLY A 364 -89.55 43.30 25.85
C GLY A 364 -89.43 43.38 27.37
N VAL A 365 -89.62 44.57 27.94
CA VAL A 365 -89.53 44.80 29.38
C VAL A 365 -90.76 44.20 30.03
N GLN A 366 -90.56 43.13 30.79
CA GLN A 366 -91.63 42.40 31.46
C GLN A 366 -91.32 42.20 32.93
N LYS A 367 -92.38 42.16 33.74
CA LYS A 367 -92.29 41.73 35.13
C LYS A 367 -91.93 40.24 35.16
N SER A 368 -90.83 39.91 35.81
CA SER A 368 -90.38 38.54 36.02
C SER A 368 -90.56 38.18 37.49
N GLY A 369 -91.66 37.53 37.86
CA GLY A 369 -91.91 37.03 39.23
C GLY A 369 -93.06 37.73 39.98
N SER A 370 -93.35 37.26 41.19
CA SER A 370 -94.42 37.80 42.04
C SER A 370 -94.00 39.13 42.68
N SER A 371 -94.83 40.17 42.53
CA SER A 371 -94.66 41.41 43.29
C SER A 371 -95.14 41.20 44.73
N LYS A 372 -94.36 41.66 45.70
CA LYS A 372 -94.79 41.71 47.10
C LYS A 372 -94.92 43.18 47.48
N GLU A 373 -96.12 43.61 47.84
CA GLU A 373 -96.31 44.89 48.52
C GLU A 373 -95.65 44.82 49.90
N MET A 374 -94.86 45.84 50.20
CA MET A 374 -94.26 46.01 51.51
C MET A 374 -95.12 46.95 52.35
N SER A 375 -95.00 46.87 53.67
CA SER A 375 -95.70 47.70 54.66
C SER A 375 -95.58 49.21 54.41
N ASP A 376 -94.55 49.63 53.68
CA ASP A 376 -94.16 51.03 53.51
C ASP A 376 -94.79 51.66 52.24
N GLY A 377 -95.72 50.98 51.58
CA GLY A 377 -96.37 51.43 50.34
C GLY A 377 -95.53 51.24 49.08
N TYR A 378 -94.41 50.51 49.17
CA TYR A 378 -93.55 50.17 48.03
C TYR A 378 -93.79 48.74 47.57
N THR A 379 -93.79 48.54 46.26
CA THR A 379 -93.85 47.23 45.64
C THR A 379 -92.45 46.75 45.26
N ALA A 380 -92.05 45.58 45.76
CA ALA A 380 -90.83 44.91 45.31
C ALA A 380 -91.02 44.41 43.87
N PHE A 381 -90.06 44.71 42.99
CA PHE A 381 -90.12 44.31 41.59
C PHE A 381 -88.84 43.60 41.14
N LEU A 382 -89.01 42.67 40.20
CA LEU A 382 -87.98 42.12 39.34
C LEU A 382 -88.45 42.33 37.91
N ILE A 383 -87.77 43.20 37.19
CA ILE A 383 -88.03 43.51 35.79
C ILE A 383 -86.96 42.83 34.95
N ARG A 384 -87.37 42.12 33.90
CA ARG A 384 -86.45 41.54 32.92
C ARG A 384 -86.73 42.15 31.56
N GLY A 385 -85.67 42.49 30.84
CA GLY A 385 -85.78 42.96 29.47
C GLY A 385 -84.53 42.63 28.65
N LYS A 386 -84.55 43.02 27.39
CA LYS A 386 -83.39 42.96 26.49
C LYS A 386 -82.88 44.35 26.19
N ILE A 387 -81.57 44.52 26.19
CA ILE A 387 -80.89 45.73 25.77
C ILE A 387 -80.78 45.69 24.25
N VAL A 388 -81.35 46.69 23.59
CA VAL A 388 -81.24 46.86 22.14
C VAL A 388 -80.07 47.78 21.86
N TYR A 389 -79.15 47.30 21.02
CA TYR A 389 -78.01 48.05 20.51
C TYR A 389 -78.07 48.09 18.99
#